data_AF-A0A8T8LHA0-F1
#
_entry.id   AF-A0A8T8LHA0-F1
#
_cell.length_a   1.000
_cell.length_b   1.000
_cell.length_c   1.000
_cell.angle_alpha   90.00
_cell.angle_beta   90.00
_cell.angle_gamma   90.00
#
_symmetry.space_group_name_H-M   'P 1'
#
loop_
_entity.id
_entity.type
_entity.pdbx_description
1 polymer ?
#
loop_
_entity_poly.entity_id
_entity_poly.type
_entity_poly.pdbx_seq_one_letter_code
_entity_poly.pdbx_strand_id
1 'polypeptide(L)'
;MSDDDAATDGDRAADDGAAVVAAVEAVAERIEAERDHLTQLDSAIGDADHGGNMARGWAEAADAAGDLDDPDAETVAKTVGKTLMAEVGGASGPLFGGSLVFAAGELDEGITPETAVAFAETYLEKVEDRGDARVGDQTMVDALTPAVHTFKKSIEVDDLPPIEALAKAVDAAERGVAFTVPIRARKGRASYLGWRSVGHQDPGATSTLFILEEVLDVAADRLGVDVPEKDATSPTIPDEDPDEAGGDPGADSGGD
;
A
#
# COMPACT_ATOMS: atom_id res chain seq x y z
N MET A 1 25.95 33.51 -7.92
CA MET A 1 25.97 32.90 -6.58
C MET A 1 24.55 33.01 -6.08
N SER A 2 23.72 32.11 -6.58
CA SER A 2 22.42 31.80 -6.02
C SER A 2 22.72 30.68 -5.04
N ASP A 3 22.51 30.97 -3.76
CA ASP A 3 22.58 30.02 -2.67
C ASP A 3 21.53 28.93 -2.96
N ASP A 4 22.02 27.77 -3.36
CA ASP A 4 21.25 26.53 -3.44
C ASP A 4 21.19 26.04 -1.98
N ASP A 5 20.05 26.26 -1.32
CA ASP A 5 19.78 25.84 0.05
C ASP A 5 19.85 24.31 0.12
N ALA A 6 21.05 23.79 0.37
CA ALA A 6 21.23 22.41 0.78
C ALA A 6 20.65 22.29 2.19
N ALA A 7 19.37 21.88 2.27
CA ALA A 7 18.73 21.48 3.52
C ALA A 7 19.68 20.59 4.31
N THR A 8 19.87 20.91 5.60
CA THR A 8 20.73 20.07 6.43
C THR A 8 20.08 18.71 6.65
N ASP A 9 20.87 17.70 6.98
CA ASP A 9 20.37 16.34 7.26
C ASP A 9 19.27 16.35 8.34
N GLY A 10 19.36 17.29 9.30
CA GLY A 10 18.33 17.52 10.31
C GLY A 10 17.05 18.17 9.77
N ASP A 11 17.15 19.12 8.83
CA ASP A 11 15.96 19.75 8.21
C ASP A 11 15.19 18.74 7.35
N ARG A 12 15.90 17.84 6.68
CA ARG A 12 15.29 16.77 5.86
C ARG A 12 14.59 15.73 6.73
N ALA A 13 15.23 15.29 7.81
CA ALA A 13 14.64 14.33 8.74
C ALA A 13 13.35 14.86 9.39
N ALA A 14 13.33 16.14 9.78
CA ALA A 14 12.14 16.81 10.32
C ALA A 14 11.02 16.94 9.28
N ASP A 15 11.34 17.26 8.02
CA ASP A 15 10.36 17.34 6.93
C ASP A 15 9.76 15.96 6.60
N ASP A 16 10.59 14.92 6.54
CA ASP A 16 10.15 13.53 6.36
C ASP A 16 9.23 13.10 7.50
N GLY A 17 9.59 13.37 8.75
CA GLY A 17 8.74 13.09 9.90
C GLY A 17 7.40 13.82 9.83
N ALA A 18 7.41 15.11 9.50
CA ALA A 18 6.19 15.88 9.30
C ALA A 18 5.33 15.31 8.16
N ALA A 19 5.93 14.78 7.09
CA ALA A 19 5.22 14.14 6.00
C ALA A 19 4.53 12.84 6.45
N VAL A 20 5.21 12.02 7.25
CA VAL A 20 4.61 10.81 7.84
C VAL A 20 3.48 11.16 8.81
N VAL A 21 3.62 12.21 9.63
CA VAL A 21 2.52 12.67 10.51
C VAL A 21 1.28 13.03 9.69
N ALA A 22 1.42 13.85 8.63
CA ALA A 22 0.29 14.22 7.79
C ALA A 22 -0.35 13.01 7.08
N ALA A 23 0.45 12.04 6.64
CA ALA A 23 -0.09 10.81 6.07
C ALA A 23 -0.91 10.02 7.11
N VAL A 24 -0.46 9.94 8.36
CA VAL A 24 -1.18 9.26 9.44
C VAL A 24 -2.51 9.98 9.77
N GLU A 25 -2.50 11.30 9.83
CA GLU A 25 -3.71 12.12 10.04
C GLU A 25 -4.72 11.91 8.91
N ALA A 26 -4.28 11.98 7.64
CA ALA A 26 -5.12 11.76 6.47
C ALA A 26 -5.72 10.34 6.46
N VAL A 27 -4.92 9.32 6.79
CA VAL A 27 -5.41 7.94 6.95
C VAL A 27 -6.46 7.85 8.06
N ALA A 28 -6.24 8.49 9.21
CA ALA A 28 -7.21 8.47 10.31
C ALA A 28 -8.54 9.10 9.90
N GLU A 29 -8.51 10.23 9.20
CA GLU A 29 -9.71 10.88 8.65
C GLU A 29 -10.42 9.98 7.64
N ARG A 30 -9.68 9.38 6.70
CA ARG A 30 -10.23 8.47 5.69
C ARG A 30 -10.87 7.23 6.30
N ILE A 31 -10.22 6.61 7.27
CA ILE A 31 -10.73 5.41 7.95
C ILE A 31 -11.97 5.72 8.80
N GLU A 32 -12.03 6.87 9.47
CA GLU A 32 -13.26 7.28 10.19
C GLU A 32 -14.41 7.54 9.20
N ALA A 33 -14.14 8.21 8.08
CA ALA A 33 -15.15 8.45 7.04
C ALA A 33 -15.68 7.13 6.43
N GLU A 34 -14.82 6.13 6.27
CA GLU A 34 -15.15 4.82 5.69
C GLU A 34 -15.51 3.75 6.74
N ARG A 35 -15.60 4.14 8.01
CA ARG A 35 -15.85 3.22 9.14
C ARG A 35 -17.05 2.31 8.92
N ASP A 36 -18.19 2.89 8.55
CA ASP A 36 -19.43 2.13 8.36
C ASP A 36 -19.34 1.20 7.15
N HIS A 37 -18.64 1.61 6.10
CA HIS A 37 -18.40 0.79 4.92
C HIS A 37 -17.52 -0.42 5.26
N LEU A 38 -16.41 -0.20 5.97
CA LEU A 38 -15.51 -1.25 6.43
C LEU A 38 -16.22 -2.24 7.39
N THR A 39 -17.06 -1.72 8.30
CA THR A 39 -17.91 -2.56 9.16
C THR A 39 -18.93 -3.35 8.33
N GLN A 40 -19.49 -2.78 7.26
CA GLN A 40 -20.40 -3.49 6.38
C GLN A 40 -19.71 -4.63 5.63
N LEU A 41 -18.52 -4.40 5.08
CA LEU A 41 -17.71 -5.46 4.45
C LEU A 41 -17.44 -6.60 5.42
N ASP A 42 -16.95 -6.28 6.61
CA ASP A 42 -16.66 -7.27 7.64
C ASP A 42 -17.93 -7.96 8.17
N SER A 43 -19.09 -7.30 8.20
CA SER A 43 -20.34 -7.95 8.61
C SER A 43 -20.78 -9.09 7.68
N ALA A 44 -20.37 -9.04 6.41
CA ALA A 44 -20.70 -10.07 5.44
C ALA A 44 -19.88 -11.36 5.63
N ILE A 45 -18.64 -11.23 6.10
CA ILE A 45 -17.68 -12.34 6.17
C ILE A 45 -16.93 -12.50 7.50
N GLY A 46 -17.27 -11.72 8.52
CA GLY A 46 -16.57 -11.65 9.80
C GLY A 46 -17.53 -11.34 10.95
N ASP A 47 -17.09 -10.52 11.91
CA ASP A 47 -17.83 -10.19 13.14
C ASP A 47 -18.26 -8.72 13.24
N ALA A 48 -18.14 -7.97 12.14
CA ALA A 48 -18.59 -6.59 12.00
C ALA A 48 -17.87 -5.59 12.93
N ASP A 49 -16.62 -5.87 13.27
CA ASP A 49 -15.82 -5.04 14.17
C ASP A 49 -14.66 -4.31 13.48
N HIS A 50 -14.29 -4.71 12.25
CA HIS A 50 -13.09 -4.19 11.56
C HIS A 50 -13.11 -2.67 11.43
N GLY A 51 -14.19 -2.08 10.90
CA GLY A 51 -14.29 -0.62 10.72
C GLY A 51 -14.15 0.14 12.03
N GLY A 52 -14.82 -0.30 13.10
CA GLY A 52 -14.72 0.32 14.43
C GLY A 52 -13.34 0.15 15.07
N ASN A 53 -12.70 -1.01 14.90
CA ASN A 53 -11.36 -1.27 15.40
C ASN A 53 -10.31 -0.41 14.68
N MET A 54 -10.40 -0.31 13.35
CA MET A 54 -9.49 0.49 12.54
C MET A 54 -9.65 1.99 12.84
N ALA A 55 -10.88 2.50 12.89
CA ALA A 55 -11.15 3.90 13.18
C ALA A 55 -10.61 4.33 14.55
N ARG A 56 -10.85 3.53 15.60
CA ARG A 56 -10.28 3.80 16.92
C ARG A 56 -8.74 3.79 16.88
N GLY A 57 -8.15 2.75 16.29
CA GLY A 57 -6.70 2.61 16.29
C GLY A 57 -5.98 3.72 15.54
N TRP A 58 -6.50 4.12 14.38
CA TRP A 58 -5.90 5.20 13.58
C TRP A 58 -6.11 6.58 14.19
N ALA A 59 -7.25 6.84 14.83
CA ALA A 59 -7.45 8.08 15.59
C ALA A 59 -6.42 8.23 16.72
N GLU A 60 -6.25 7.19 17.55
CA GLU A 60 -5.26 7.21 18.63
C GLU A 60 -3.82 7.28 18.09
N ALA A 61 -3.56 6.68 16.93
CA ALA A 61 -2.25 6.74 16.29
C ALA A 61 -1.94 8.14 15.73
N ALA A 62 -2.94 8.84 15.17
CA ALA A 62 -2.80 10.22 14.73
C ALA A 62 -2.55 11.17 15.91
N ASP A 63 -3.32 11.04 17.00
CA ASP A 63 -3.10 11.81 18.23
C ASP A 63 -1.67 11.58 18.78
N ALA A 64 -1.23 10.32 18.86
CA ALA A 64 0.10 9.98 19.34
C ALA A 64 1.23 10.48 18.42
N ALA A 65 1.01 10.54 17.11
CA ALA A 65 1.95 11.08 16.15
C ALA A 65 2.05 12.61 16.23
N GLY A 66 0.90 13.29 16.38
CA GLY A 66 0.83 14.75 16.51
C GLY A 66 1.40 15.31 17.82
N ASP A 67 1.47 14.48 18.87
CA ASP A 67 2.09 14.83 20.17
C ASP A 67 3.63 14.76 20.15
N LEU A 68 4.26 14.28 19.07
CA LEU A 68 5.71 14.21 18.94
C LEU A 68 6.31 15.59 18.64
N ASP A 69 7.43 15.92 19.28
CA ASP A 69 8.17 17.17 19.09
C ASP A 69 9.28 16.96 18.06
N ASP A 70 9.06 17.46 16.84
CA ASP A 70 10.01 17.43 15.71
C ASP A 70 10.58 16.02 15.41
N PRO A 71 9.71 15.01 15.17
CA PRO A 71 10.17 13.62 15.02
C PRO A 71 10.77 13.36 13.63
N ASP A 72 11.62 12.34 13.53
CA ASP A 72 12.00 11.71 12.26
C ASP A 72 10.95 10.66 11.80
N ALA A 73 11.02 10.25 10.53
CA ALA A 73 10.08 9.30 9.92
C ALA A 73 10.02 7.94 10.64
N GLU A 74 11.18 7.39 11.03
CA GLU A 74 11.27 6.13 11.79
C GLU A 74 10.51 6.24 13.12
N THR A 75 10.68 7.35 13.85
CA THR A 75 10.06 7.60 15.15
C THR A 75 8.55 7.68 15.03
N VAL A 76 8.03 8.41 14.03
CA VAL A 76 6.59 8.48 13.76
C VAL A 76 6.04 7.10 13.44
N ALA A 77 6.64 6.39 12.47
CA ALA A 77 6.17 5.07 12.04
C ALA A 77 6.21 4.03 13.18
N LYS A 78 7.26 4.03 14.01
CA LYS A 78 7.32 3.17 15.21
C LYS A 78 6.25 3.51 16.24
N THR A 79 5.95 4.79 16.43
CA THR A 79 4.92 5.26 17.37
C THR A 79 3.54 4.80 16.92
N VAL A 80 3.19 5.08 15.67
CA VAL A 80 1.94 4.63 15.03
C VAL A 80 1.82 3.12 15.11
N GLY A 81 2.88 2.37 14.75
CA GLY A 81 2.85 0.92 14.79
C GLY A 81 2.57 0.36 16.19
N LYS A 82 3.20 0.92 17.23
CA LYS A 82 2.95 0.53 18.63
C LYS A 82 1.53 0.87 19.07
N THR A 83 1.02 2.04 18.68
CA THR A 83 -0.34 2.46 19.02
C THR A 83 -1.37 1.56 18.35
N LEU A 84 -1.21 1.26 17.06
CA LEU A 84 -2.10 0.31 16.35
C LEU A 84 -2.08 -1.09 16.97
N MET A 85 -0.92 -1.58 17.45
CA MET A 85 -0.86 -2.85 18.18
C MET A 85 -1.64 -2.84 19.50
N ALA A 86 -1.64 -1.71 20.20
CA ALA A 86 -2.32 -1.56 21.48
C ALA A 86 -3.83 -1.35 21.30
N GLU A 87 -4.20 -0.55 20.30
CA GLU A 87 -5.55 -0.07 20.13
C GLU A 87 -6.36 -0.88 19.12
N VAL A 88 -5.80 -1.38 18.01
CA VAL A 88 -6.59 -2.17 17.05
C VAL A 88 -6.81 -3.59 17.58
N GLY A 89 -8.08 -3.95 17.76
CA GLY A 89 -8.46 -5.29 18.21
C GLY A 89 -8.28 -6.38 17.14
N GLY A 90 -8.29 -7.64 17.58
CA GLY A 90 -8.30 -8.80 16.68
C GLY A 90 -6.98 -9.04 15.96
N ALA A 91 -7.05 -9.60 14.75
CA ALA A 91 -5.86 -9.89 13.94
C ALA A 91 -5.24 -8.62 13.33
N SER A 92 -6.03 -7.58 13.12
CA SER A 92 -5.61 -6.37 12.41
C SER A 92 -4.52 -5.59 13.15
N GLY A 93 -4.54 -5.50 14.48
CA GLY A 93 -3.53 -4.75 15.24
C GLY A 93 -2.10 -5.29 15.08
N PRO A 94 -1.85 -6.59 15.33
CA PRO A 94 -0.55 -7.17 15.06
C PRO A 94 -0.12 -7.13 13.59
N LEU A 95 -1.07 -7.22 12.65
CA LEU A 95 -0.77 -7.20 11.21
C LEU A 95 -0.38 -5.80 10.73
N PHE A 96 -1.19 -4.77 10.99
CA PHE A 96 -0.90 -3.39 10.59
C PHE A 96 0.20 -2.79 11.48
N GLY A 97 -0.05 -2.71 12.79
CA GLY A 97 0.87 -2.05 13.71
C GLY A 97 2.16 -2.83 13.92
N GLY A 98 2.04 -4.14 14.14
CA GLY A 98 3.20 -4.98 14.42
C GLY A 98 4.16 -5.11 13.25
N SER A 99 3.68 -5.08 12.01
CA SER A 99 4.54 -5.07 10.83
C SER A 99 5.17 -3.69 10.61
N LEU A 100 4.40 -2.62 10.85
CA LEU A 100 4.88 -1.24 10.76
C LEU A 100 6.04 -0.95 11.72
N VAL A 101 6.00 -1.44 12.96
CA VAL A 101 7.11 -1.27 13.92
C VAL A 101 8.44 -1.82 13.40
N PHE A 102 8.39 -2.93 12.65
CA PHE A 102 9.61 -3.53 12.09
C PHE A 102 10.06 -2.81 10.83
N ALA A 103 9.13 -2.53 9.91
CA ALA A 103 9.44 -1.81 8.67
C ALA A 103 9.96 -0.40 8.92
N ALA A 104 9.51 0.28 9.98
CA ALA A 104 9.98 1.61 10.35
C ALA A 104 11.50 1.71 10.54
N GLY A 105 12.17 0.60 10.88
CA GLY A 105 13.63 0.57 11.00
C GLY A 105 14.38 0.75 9.69
N GLU A 106 13.70 0.62 8.54
CA GLU A 106 14.28 0.90 7.22
C GLU A 106 14.32 2.41 6.89
N LEU A 107 13.70 3.25 7.74
CA LEU A 107 13.59 4.71 7.56
C LEU A 107 14.56 5.49 8.46
N ASP A 108 15.56 4.82 9.06
CA ASP A 108 16.53 5.43 9.97
C ASP A 108 17.43 6.47 9.28
N GLU A 109 17.62 6.32 7.96
CA GLU A 109 18.33 7.28 7.09
C GLU A 109 17.37 8.23 6.33
N GLY A 110 16.09 8.30 6.72
CA GLY A 110 15.08 9.15 6.07
C GLY A 110 14.38 8.49 4.89
N ILE A 111 13.56 9.27 4.17
CA ILE A 111 12.75 8.78 3.04
C ILE A 111 13.50 9.02 1.71
N THR A 112 13.97 7.92 1.12
CA THR A 112 14.58 7.84 -0.22
C THR A 112 13.87 6.75 -1.03
N PRO A 113 14.09 6.66 -2.35
CA PRO A 113 13.57 5.55 -3.14
C PRO A 113 13.99 4.18 -2.58
N GLU A 114 15.25 4.05 -2.14
CA GLU A 114 15.80 2.82 -1.60
C GLU A 114 15.19 2.46 -0.23
N THR A 115 15.11 3.43 0.69
CA THR A 115 14.50 3.17 2.02
C THR A 115 13.01 2.91 1.91
N ALA A 116 12.31 3.57 0.98
CA ALA A 116 10.89 3.33 0.73
C ALA A 116 10.64 1.91 0.17
N VAL A 117 11.49 1.43 -0.75
CA VAL A 117 11.40 0.04 -1.26
C VAL A 117 11.69 -0.95 -0.13
N ALA A 118 12.76 -0.74 0.63
CA ALA A 118 13.12 -1.59 1.75
C ALA A 118 12.00 -1.65 2.80
N PHE A 119 11.43 -0.50 3.16
CA PHE A 119 10.28 -0.39 4.06
C PHE A 119 9.08 -1.21 3.54
N ALA A 120 8.73 -1.06 2.26
CA ALA A 120 7.60 -1.76 1.65
C ALA A 120 7.79 -3.28 1.65
N GLU A 121 8.99 -3.76 1.31
CA GLU A 121 9.33 -5.18 1.35
C GLU A 121 9.32 -5.73 2.78
N THR A 122 9.98 -5.06 3.72
CA THR A 122 9.99 -5.47 5.13
C THR A 122 8.57 -5.48 5.71
N TYR A 123 7.74 -4.49 5.37
CA TYR A 123 6.34 -4.47 5.81
C TYR A 123 5.55 -5.68 5.28
N LEU A 124 5.66 -5.98 3.98
CA LEU A 124 5.02 -7.14 3.38
C LEU A 124 5.48 -8.45 4.01
N GLU A 125 6.79 -8.67 4.13
CA GLU A 125 7.36 -9.86 4.76
C GLU A 125 6.79 -10.06 6.17
N LYS A 126 6.70 -8.97 6.94
CA LYS A 126 6.23 -9.02 8.33
C LYS A 126 4.73 -9.24 8.46
N VAL A 127 3.94 -8.81 7.48
CA VAL A 127 2.51 -9.15 7.36
C VAL A 127 2.34 -10.63 7.02
N GLU A 128 3.07 -11.13 6.02
CA GLU A 128 3.02 -12.54 5.59
C GLU A 128 3.45 -13.48 6.72
N ASP A 129 4.56 -13.17 7.42
CA ASP A 129 5.06 -13.95 8.57
C ASP A 129 4.03 -14.06 9.70
N ARG A 130 3.34 -12.96 10.02
CA ARG A 130 2.37 -12.91 11.12
C ARG A 130 1.04 -13.55 10.75
N GLY A 131 0.59 -13.34 9.52
CA GLY A 131 -0.68 -13.87 9.02
C GLY A 131 -0.58 -15.32 8.52
N ASP A 132 0.63 -15.80 8.23
CA ASP A 132 0.89 -17.00 7.43
C ASP A 132 0.01 -17.00 6.16
N ALA A 133 -0.17 -15.82 5.56
CA ALA A 133 -1.10 -15.59 4.46
C ALA A 133 -0.34 -15.37 3.16
N ARG A 134 -0.98 -15.72 2.04
CA ARG A 134 -0.43 -15.58 0.69
C ARG A 134 -1.49 -15.01 -0.24
N VAL A 135 -1.08 -14.51 -1.40
CA VAL A 135 -2.01 -14.16 -2.49
C VAL A 135 -2.93 -15.35 -2.79
N GLY A 136 -4.23 -15.09 -2.80
CA GLY A 136 -5.32 -16.04 -2.96
C GLY A 136 -5.97 -16.50 -1.65
N ASP A 137 -5.52 -16.01 -0.49
CA ASP A 137 -6.10 -16.36 0.81
C ASP A 137 -7.28 -15.47 1.24
N GLN A 138 -7.57 -14.41 0.48
CA GLN A 138 -8.60 -13.39 0.73
C GLN A 138 -8.30 -12.59 2.00
N THR A 139 -7.22 -11.79 1.94
CA THR A 139 -6.72 -10.96 3.04
C THR A 139 -6.06 -9.69 2.51
N MET A 140 -5.57 -8.83 3.40
CA MET A 140 -4.73 -7.68 3.02
C MET A 140 -3.51 -8.01 2.14
N VAL A 141 -3.00 -9.25 2.19
CA VAL A 141 -1.88 -9.70 1.34
C VAL A 141 -2.25 -9.63 -0.15
N ASP A 142 -3.53 -9.85 -0.50
CA ASP A 142 -4.00 -9.79 -1.89
C ASP A 142 -3.90 -8.38 -2.49
N ALA A 143 -3.96 -7.32 -1.67
CA ALA A 143 -3.71 -5.94 -2.08
C ALA A 143 -2.24 -5.53 -1.89
N LEU A 144 -1.62 -5.94 -0.79
CA LEU A 144 -0.28 -5.50 -0.41
C LEU A 144 0.80 -6.09 -1.31
N THR A 145 0.77 -7.39 -1.60
CA THR A 145 1.78 -8.05 -2.44
C THR A 145 1.89 -7.41 -3.84
N PRO A 146 0.80 -7.23 -4.61
CA PRO A 146 0.92 -6.60 -5.92
C PRO A 146 1.35 -5.13 -5.83
N ALA A 147 0.95 -4.39 -4.79
CA ALA A 147 1.40 -3.02 -4.56
C ALA A 147 2.92 -2.94 -4.37
N VAL A 148 3.46 -3.72 -3.42
CA VAL A 148 4.90 -3.72 -3.10
C VAL A 148 5.75 -4.19 -4.28
N HIS A 149 5.33 -5.27 -4.95
CA HIS A 149 6.06 -5.75 -6.13
C HIS A 149 6.05 -4.74 -7.28
N THR A 150 4.92 -4.05 -7.49
CA THR A 150 4.80 -3.01 -8.53
C THR A 150 5.65 -1.79 -8.18
N PHE A 151 5.62 -1.35 -6.92
CA PHE A 151 6.44 -0.24 -6.43
C PHE A 151 7.93 -0.55 -6.64
N LYS A 152 8.40 -1.69 -6.15
CA LYS A 152 9.79 -2.14 -6.29
C LYS A 152 10.23 -2.21 -7.74
N LYS A 153 9.46 -2.89 -8.61
CA LYS A 153 9.77 -2.98 -10.04
C LYS A 153 9.84 -1.58 -10.68
N SER A 154 8.89 -0.71 -10.36
CA SER A 154 8.82 0.63 -10.91
C SER A 154 10.06 1.46 -10.58
N ILE A 155 10.58 1.32 -9.36
CA ILE A 155 11.82 1.99 -8.92
C ILE A 155 13.07 1.31 -9.52
N GLU A 156 13.24 0.01 -9.29
CA GLU A 156 14.53 -0.67 -9.54
C GLU A 156 14.76 -1.07 -11.00
N VAL A 157 13.68 -1.29 -11.76
CA VAL A 157 13.74 -1.81 -13.12
C VAL A 157 13.29 -0.77 -14.13
N ASP A 158 12.16 -0.11 -13.86
CA ASP A 158 11.57 0.85 -14.81
C ASP A 158 12.14 2.29 -14.61
N ASP A 159 12.94 2.53 -13.57
CA ASP A 159 13.57 3.82 -13.22
C ASP A 159 12.57 4.99 -13.16
N LEU A 160 11.38 4.71 -12.61
CA LEU A 160 10.31 5.70 -12.48
C LEU A 160 10.52 6.58 -11.26
N PRO A 161 10.08 7.86 -11.32
CA PRO A 161 10.01 8.71 -10.13
C PRO A 161 9.19 8.05 -9.02
N PRO A 162 9.57 8.21 -7.73
CA PRO A 162 8.87 7.55 -6.63
C PRO A 162 7.36 7.81 -6.55
N ILE A 163 6.94 9.02 -6.88
CA ILE A 163 5.52 9.38 -6.88
C ILE A 163 4.73 8.63 -7.97
N GLU A 164 5.33 8.41 -9.14
CA GLU A 164 4.73 7.62 -10.23
C GLU A 164 4.72 6.12 -9.87
N ALA A 165 5.79 5.62 -9.27
CA ALA A 165 5.87 4.26 -8.77
C ALA A 165 4.79 3.98 -7.70
N LEU A 166 4.58 4.93 -6.79
CA LEU A 166 3.54 4.83 -5.76
C LEU A 166 2.13 4.88 -6.36
N ALA A 167 1.89 5.73 -7.36
CA ALA A 167 0.61 5.76 -8.09
C ALA A 167 0.29 4.40 -8.75
N LYS A 168 1.28 3.76 -9.36
CA LYS A 168 1.13 2.40 -9.90
C LYS A 168 0.92 1.35 -8.80
N ALA A 169 1.58 1.49 -7.66
CA ALA A 169 1.37 0.61 -6.52
C ALA A 169 -0.07 0.69 -5.99
N VAL A 170 -0.68 1.89 -5.97
CA VAL A 170 -2.09 2.09 -5.59
C VAL A 170 -3.05 1.38 -6.55
N ASP A 171 -2.88 1.52 -7.87
CA ASP A 171 -3.70 0.78 -8.85
C ASP A 171 -3.52 -0.74 -8.71
N ALA A 172 -2.30 -1.21 -8.47
CA ALA A 172 -2.04 -2.62 -8.20
C ALA A 172 -2.74 -3.11 -6.92
N ALA A 173 -2.78 -2.29 -5.86
CA ALA A 173 -3.53 -2.57 -4.64
C ALA A 173 -5.04 -2.64 -4.91
N GLU A 174 -5.59 -1.69 -5.68
CA GLU A 174 -7.01 -1.63 -6.03
C GLU A 174 -7.45 -2.90 -6.77
N ARG A 175 -6.65 -3.35 -7.73
CA ARG A 175 -6.87 -4.64 -8.42
C ARG A 175 -6.77 -5.82 -7.47
N GLY A 176 -5.85 -5.77 -6.52
CA GLY A 176 -5.74 -6.75 -5.45
C GLY A 176 -6.98 -6.81 -4.56
N VAL A 177 -7.55 -5.66 -4.19
CA VAL A 177 -8.84 -5.57 -3.48
C VAL A 177 -9.95 -6.19 -4.32
N ALA A 178 -10.07 -5.83 -5.60
CA ALA A 178 -11.08 -6.42 -6.48
C ALA A 178 -10.92 -7.94 -6.63
N PHE A 179 -9.69 -8.44 -6.62
CA PHE A 179 -9.39 -9.87 -6.67
C PHE A 179 -9.86 -10.65 -5.44
N THR A 180 -10.07 -9.99 -4.29
CA THR A 180 -10.62 -10.66 -3.09
C THR A 180 -12.06 -11.13 -3.27
N VAL A 181 -12.85 -10.47 -4.12
CA VAL A 181 -14.28 -10.78 -4.30
C VAL A 181 -14.52 -12.19 -4.87
N PRO A 182 -13.88 -12.63 -5.96
CA PRO A 182 -14.16 -13.94 -6.57
C PRO A 182 -13.49 -15.14 -5.87
N ILE A 183 -12.57 -14.91 -4.93
CA ILE A 183 -11.82 -15.99 -4.28
C ILE A 183 -12.48 -16.45 -2.99
N ARG A 184 -12.04 -17.60 -2.46
CA ARG A 184 -12.53 -18.16 -1.21
C ARG A 184 -11.52 -17.85 -0.11
N ALA A 185 -11.99 -17.29 1.01
CA ALA A 185 -11.18 -17.09 2.19
C ALA A 185 -10.56 -18.38 2.74
N ARG A 186 -9.26 -18.31 3.02
CA ARG A 186 -8.46 -19.38 3.64
C ARG A 186 -7.87 -18.98 4.98
N LYS A 187 -7.88 -17.68 5.29
CA LYS A 187 -7.38 -17.10 6.55
C LYS A 187 -8.44 -16.24 7.23
N GLY A 188 -8.16 -15.85 8.46
CA GLY A 188 -9.05 -15.01 9.27
C GLY A 188 -10.42 -15.64 9.57
N ARG A 189 -11.34 -14.82 10.08
CA ARG A 189 -12.72 -15.22 10.40
C ARG A 189 -13.52 -15.61 9.16
N ALA A 190 -13.25 -14.98 8.02
CA ALA A 190 -13.87 -15.28 6.73
C ALA A 190 -13.68 -16.74 6.29
N SER A 191 -12.56 -17.37 6.65
CA SER A 191 -12.31 -18.78 6.34
C SER A 191 -13.36 -19.74 6.92
N TYR A 192 -14.03 -19.37 8.03
CA TYR A 192 -15.04 -20.20 8.70
C TYR A 192 -16.32 -20.34 7.87
N LEU A 193 -16.55 -19.44 6.92
CA LEU A 193 -17.71 -19.44 6.04
C LEU A 193 -17.52 -20.34 4.81
N GLY A 194 -16.31 -20.84 4.57
CA GLY A 194 -15.99 -21.65 3.39
C GLY A 194 -16.38 -20.92 2.11
N TRP A 195 -17.09 -21.61 1.20
CA TRP A 195 -17.53 -21.03 -0.08
C TRP A 195 -18.50 -19.85 0.05
N ARG A 196 -19.10 -19.62 1.23
CA ARG A 196 -19.96 -18.45 1.46
C ARG A 196 -19.19 -17.14 1.60
N SER A 197 -17.86 -17.18 1.70
CA SER A 197 -17.01 -15.99 1.64
C SER A 197 -16.89 -15.42 0.21
N VAL A 198 -17.07 -16.27 -0.81
CA VAL A 198 -16.99 -15.86 -2.22
C VAL A 198 -18.10 -14.86 -2.53
N GLY A 199 -17.75 -13.80 -3.27
CA GLY A 199 -18.63 -12.70 -3.63
C GLY A 199 -18.56 -11.51 -2.66
N HIS A 200 -17.65 -11.55 -1.69
CA HIS A 200 -17.47 -10.49 -0.70
C HIS A 200 -16.04 -9.97 -0.70
N GLN A 201 -15.90 -8.65 -0.76
CA GLN A 201 -14.61 -7.97 -0.70
C GLN A 201 -14.03 -8.04 0.72
N ASP A 202 -12.71 -8.24 0.82
CA ASP A 202 -12.03 -8.31 2.11
C ASP A 202 -11.88 -6.91 2.76
N PRO A 203 -12.28 -6.74 4.03
CA PRO A 203 -12.15 -5.45 4.71
C PRO A 203 -10.67 -5.08 4.99
N GLY A 204 -9.80 -6.05 5.23
CA GLY A 204 -8.37 -5.81 5.45
C GLY A 204 -7.67 -5.27 4.21
N ALA A 205 -7.90 -5.90 3.06
CA ALA A 205 -7.41 -5.43 1.76
C ALA A 205 -7.94 -4.02 1.43
N THR A 206 -9.22 -3.76 1.73
CA THR A 206 -9.83 -2.44 1.49
C THR A 206 -9.16 -1.36 2.35
N SER A 207 -8.92 -1.63 3.64
CA SER A 207 -8.18 -0.69 4.49
C SER A 207 -6.74 -0.46 4.00
N THR A 208 -6.06 -1.50 3.48
CA THR A 208 -4.73 -1.35 2.88
C THR A 208 -4.75 -0.41 1.68
N LEU A 209 -5.75 -0.52 0.80
CA LEU A 209 -5.91 0.40 -0.33
C LEU A 209 -6.09 1.83 0.15
N PHE A 210 -7.01 2.09 1.08
CA PHE A 210 -7.23 3.44 1.61
C PHE A 210 -5.96 4.04 2.21
N ILE A 211 -5.17 3.24 2.93
CA ILE A 211 -3.88 3.70 3.46
C ILE A 211 -2.94 4.14 2.33
N LEU A 212 -2.80 3.33 1.28
CA LEU A 212 -1.92 3.66 0.15
C LEU A 212 -2.40 4.87 -0.66
N GLU A 213 -3.71 5.06 -0.79
CA GLU A 213 -4.30 6.23 -1.43
C GLU A 213 -3.95 7.52 -0.68
N GLU A 214 -4.15 7.57 0.64
CA GLU A 214 -3.84 8.77 1.43
C GLU A 214 -2.33 9.04 1.49
N VAL A 215 -1.49 8.00 1.54
CA VAL A 215 -0.03 8.17 1.46
C VAL A 215 0.37 8.79 0.13
N LEU A 216 -0.24 8.38 -0.98
CA LEU A 216 0.01 8.96 -2.31
C LEU A 216 -0.45 10.41 -2.39
N ASP A 217 -1.65 10.71 -1.91
CA ASP A 217 -2.23 12.04 -2.00
C ASP A 217 -1.41 13.04 -1.15
N VAL A 218 -1.03 12.66 0.08
CA VAL A 218 -0.15 13.48 0.93
C VAL A 218 1.24 13.64 0.30
N ALA A 219 1.82 12.59 -0.28
CA ALA A 219 3.12 12.70 -0.95
C ALA A 219 3.06 13.66 -2.15
N ALA A 220 1.98 13.61 -2.95
CA ALA A 220 1.79 14.52 -4.07
C ALA A 220 1.68 15.98 -3.60
N ASP A 221 0.86 16.23 -2.58
CA ASP A 221 0.67 17.56 -1.98
C ASP A 221 1.98 18.13 -1.43
N ARG A 222 2.77 17.32 -0.71
CA ARG A 222 4.07 17.74 -0.14
C ARG A 222 5.11 18.03 -1.22
N LEU A 223 5.10 17.26 -2.31
CA LEU A 223 5.97 17.49 -3.47
C LEU A 223 5.48 18.64 -4.36
N GLY A 224 4.27 19.17 -4.13
CA GLY A 224 3.66 20.21 -4.94
C GLY A 224 3.35 19.77 -6.37
N VAL A 225 3.00 18.49 -6.54
CA VAL A 225 2.66 17.87 -7.84
C VAL A 225 1.22 17.37 -7.82
N ASP A 226 0.58 17.30 -9.00
CA ASP A 226 -0.70 16.61 -9.12
C ASP A 226 -0.51 15.10 -8.93
N VAL A 227 -1.53 14.43 -8.38
CA VAL A 227 -1.54 12.96 -8.26
C VAL A 227 -1.39 12.33 -9.66
N PRO A 228 -0.36 11.50 -9.90
CA PRO A 228 -0.14 10.89 -11.21
C PRO A 228 -1.26 9.93 -11.62
N GLU A 229 -1.31 9.61 -12.91
CA GLU A 229 -2.22 8.58 -13.42
C GLU A 229 -1.90 7.22 -12.79
N LYS A 230 -2.89 6.64 -12.11
CA LYS A 230 -2.80 5.35 -11.42
C LYS A 230 -3.05 4.22 -12.44
N ASP A 231 -2.08 3.93 -13.31
CA ASP A 231 -2.16 2.78 -14.24
C ASP A 231 -0.90 1.90 -14.18
N ALA A 232 -1.05 0.72 -13.58
CA ALA A 232 -0.01 -0.30 -13.50
C ALA A 232 -0.03 -1.29 -14.67
N THR A 233 -0.85 -1.09 -15.71
CA THR A 233 -0.78 -1.94 -16.90
C THR A 233 0.56 -1.79 -17.61
N SER A 234 1.04 -2.90 -18.15
CA SER A 234 2.18 -2.86 -19.06
C SER A 234 1.70 -2.37 -20.43
N PRO A 235 2.30 -1.31 -21.01
CA PRO A 235 1.97 -0.89 -22.38
C PRO A 235 2.45 -1.91 -23.41
N THR A 236 3.40 -2.78 -23.04
CA THR A 236 3.88 -3.88 -23.89
C THR A 236 3.13 -5.17 -23.54
N ILE A 237 2.45 -5.74 -24.53
CA ILE A 237 1.97 -7.11 -24.50
C ILE A 237 3.20 -8.00 -24.74
N PRO A 238 3.59 -8.89 -23.80
CA PRO A 238 4.62 -9.87 -24.07
C PRO A 238 4.16 -10.72 -25.27
N ASP A 239 4.97 -10.76 -26.32
CA ASP A 239 4.80 -11.52 -27.58
C ASP A 239 4.22 -10.78 -28.81
N GLU A 240 4.12 -9.44 -28.83
CA GLU A 240 4.06 -8.73 -30.12
C GLU A 240 5.48 -8.45 -30.62
N ASP A 241 6.08 -9.43 -31.29
CA ASP A 241 7.27 -9.20 -32.11
C ASP A 241 6.92 -8.14 -33.18
N PRO A 242 7.56 -6.95 -33.20
CA PRO A 242 7.27 -5.92 -34.20
C PRO A 242 7.63 -6.34 -35.63
N ASP A 243 8.35 -7.47 -35.78
CA ASP A 243 8.83 -7.99 -37.06
C ASP A 243 7.95 -9.08 -37.69
N GLU A 244 6.91 -9.61 -37.01
CA GLU A 244 6.03 -10.65 -37.61
C GLU A 244 4.88 -10.08 -38.47
N ALA A 245 4.63 -8.76 -38.43
CA ALA A 245 3.58 -8.13 -39.23
C ALA A 245 4.02 -7.72 -40.67
N GLY A 246 5.19 -8.19 -41.14
CA GLY A 246 5.81 -7.76 -42.41
C GLY A 246 5.91 -8.81 -43.52
N GLY A 247 5.32 -10.00 -43.38
CA GLY A 247 5.35 -11.05 -44.39
C GLY A 247 4.38 -10.81 -45.54
N ASP A 248 4.79 -10.04 -46.55
CA ASP A 248 4.11 -9.89 -47.85
C ASP A 248 3.93 -11.26 -48.53
N PRO A 249 2.70 -11.74 -48.82
CA PRO A 249 2.49 -12.86 -49.72
C PRO A 249 2.59 -12.37 -51.18
N GLY A 250 3.79 -11.94 -51.56
CA GLY A 250 4.13 -11.50 -52.90
C GLY A 250 4.42 -12.68 -53.83
N ALA A 251 3.42 -13.06 -54.61
CA ALA A 251 3.47 -13.61 -55.98
C ALA A 251 4.61 -14.60 -56.35
N ASP A 252 4.23 -15.83 -56.68
CA ASP A 252 4.81 -16.46 -57.88
C ASP A 252 3.70 -17.00 -58.79
N SER A 253 3.86 -16.66 -60.06
CA SER A 253 2.91 -16.79 -61.15
C SER A 253 3.59 -17.55 -62.29
N GLY A 254 3.16 -18.79 -62.55
CA GLY A 254 3.07 -19.39 -63.89
C GLY A 254 4.35 -19.80 -64.65
N GLY A 255 4.26 -21.00 -65.25
CA GLY A 255 5.11 -21.52 -66.35
C GLY A 255 6.13 -22.55 -65.85
N ASP A 256 6.18 -23.80 -66.31
CA ASP A 256 5.76 -24.47 -67.55
C ASP A 256 5.27 -25.90 -67.20
#